data_AF-A0A2V7NYA0-F1
#
_entry.id   AF-A0A2V7NYA0-F1
#
_cell.length_a   1.000
_cell.length_b   1.000
_cell.length_c   1.000
_cell.angle_alpha   90.00
_cell.angle_beta   90.00
_cell.angle_gamma   90.00
#
_symmetry.space_group_name_H-M   'P 1'
#
loop_
_entity.id
_entity.type
_entity.pdbx_description
1 polymer ?
#
loop_
_entity_poly.entity_id
_entity_poly.type
_entity_poly.pdbx_seq_one_letter_code
_entity_poly.pdbx_strand_id
1 'polypeptide(L)'
;MAVAPPRGPAFPDAAPRPHGGGASKCREDARTTLVEPVRVFVATALQVIEGGLDLVKQVAATVAERAPEQAERLAAATDAAVAALGAFTRDLWRWLETASDHFALGEDDFNFRLHYEHVLRDTAPELWRYGLHLKEEVEADLAARARRLDGRGRWHDVVNRLRAEHPTEGTLVDAYAREMTRARDFVVQRGLAPLPEAPLDVVPTPAFMRPVIPFAAYDSPGAYSTDRTGWFYVTVPDARLPAEQRERILRDHCRFELAATALHEGYPGHHLQLVHAQAQPSHVRKNIWTPLTVEGWALYCEDMMGEEGFYASEEELLFQRVHLLWRAMRILLDVGLHTRGMTFHQAVRGPRERRGRSAPLLRGARLPAVLRGRPARAAQAA
;
A
#
# COMPACT_ATOMS: atom_id res chain seq x y z
N MET A 1 -16.76 12.83 54.07
CA MET A 1 -17.04 13.67 52.90
C MET A 1 -16.41 13.00 51.69
N ALA A 2 -17.21 12.36 50.84
CA ALA A 2 -16.73 11.70 49.62
C ALA A 2 -16.56 12.76 48.52
N VAL A 3 -15.36 12.83 47.94
CA VAL A 3 -15.03 13.74 46.83
C VAL A 3 -15.37 13.03 45.53
N ALA A 4 -16.28 13.61 44.74
CA ALA A 4 -16.68 13.10 43.44
C ALA A 4 -15.52 13.22 42.42
N PRO A 5 -15.41 12.29 41.45
CA PRO A 5 -14.36 12.34 40.44
C PRO A 5 -14.59 13.51 39.45
N PRO A 6 -13.52 14.06 38.85
CA PRO A 6 -13.64 15.16 37.90
C PRO A 6 -14.36 14.69 36.64
N ARG A 7 -15.37 15.46 36.22
CA ARG A 7 -16.06 15.27 34.94
C ARG A 7 -15.05 15.50 33.81
N GLY A 8 -14.88 14.50 32.94
CA GLY A 8 -14.14 14.65 31.69
C GLY A 8 -14.76 15.75 30.80
N PRO A 9 -14.01 16.28 29.82
CA PRO A 9 -14.51 17.32 28.95
C PRO A 9 -15.74 16.77 28.19
N ALA A 10 -16.87 17.43 28.37
CA ALA A 10 -18.05 17.19 27.55
C ALA A 10 -17.68 17.56 26.10
N PHE A 11 -17.72 16.58 25.20
CA PHE A 11 -17.78 16.90 23.78
C PHE A 11 -19.03 17.75 23.58
N PRO A 12 -18.92 18.94 22.97
CA PRO A 12 -20.12 19.74 22.72
C PRO A 12 -21.05 18.92 21.83
N ASP A 13 -22.31 18.82 22.23
CA ASP A 13 -23.40 18.31 21.39
C ASP A 13 -23.33 19.05 20.05
N ALA A 14 -22.77 18.39 19.04
CA ALA A 14 -22.73 18.91 17.70
C ALA A 14 -24.15 18.80 17.16
N ALA A 15 -24.95 19.83 17.39
CA ALA A 15 -26.22 20.02 16.71
C ALA A 15 -25.99 19.79 15.19
N PRO A 16 -26.85 19.01 14.52
CA PRO A 16 -26.67 18.71 13.10
C PRO A 16 -26.68 20.03 12.32
N ARG A 17 -25.52 20.41 11.76
CA ARG A 17 -25.43 21.60 10.92
C ARG A 17 -26.29 21.38 9.66
N PRO A 18 -27.08 22.36 9.21
CA PRO A 18 -28.01 22.22 8.09
C PRO A 18 -27.31 22.27 6.71
N HIS A 19 -26.00 22.03 6.66
CA HIS A 19 -25.22 22.03 5.43
C HIS A 19 -24.91 20.57 5.08
N GLY A 20 -25.15 20.18 3.82
CA GLY A 20 -25.07 18.80 3.33
C GLY A 20 -23.93 18.02 3.98
N GLY A 21 -24.22 16.80 4.45
CA GLY A 21 -23.29 15.99 5.24
C GLY A 21 -21.89 15.93 4.65
N GLY A 22 -20.86 15.63 5.46
CA GLY A 22 -19.45 15.84 5.13
C GLY A 22 -19.00 15.43 3.71
N ALA A 23 -19.56 14.35 3.15
CA ALA A 23 -19.32 13.93 1.76
C ALA A 23 -19.71 14.98 0.70
N SER A 24 -20.81 15.70 0.90
CA SER A 24 -21.26 16.77 0.01
C SER A 24 -20.31 17.96 0.01
N LYS A 25 -19.80 18.34 1.19
CA LYS A 25 -18.81 19.41 1.32
C LYS A 25 -17.48 19.03 0.65
N CYS A 26 -16.95 17.83 0.91
CA CYS A 26 -15.72 17.37 0.26
C CYS A 26 -15.82 17.40 -1.27
N ARG A 27 -16.99 17.04 -1.82
CA ARG A 27 -17.26 17.13 -3.26
C ARG A 27 -17.23 18.58 -3.77
N GLU A 28 -17.84 19.51 -3.05
CA GLU A 28 -17.84 20.93 -3.43
C GLU A 28 -16.44 21.55 -3.38
N ASP A 29 -15.68 21.23 -2.34
CA ASP A 29 -14.27 21.62 -2.22
C ASP A 29 -13.45 21.07 -3.41
N ALA A 30 -13.65 19.80 -3.79
CA ALA A 30 -12.99 19.22 -4.97
C ALA A 30 -13.35 19.97 -6.26
N ARG A 31 -14.62 20.37 -6.44
CA ARG A 31 -15.07 21.13 -7.62
C ARG A 31 -14.50 22.54 -7.71
N THR A 32 -14.17 23.15 -6.59
CA THR A 32 -13.63 24.51 -6.55
C THR A 32 -12.11 24.55 -6.62
N THR A 33 -11.44 23.45 -6.24
CA THR A 33 -9.96 23.39 -6.15
C THR A 33 -9.28 22.63 -7.28
N LEU A 34 -9.96 21.65 -7.90
CA LEU A 34 -9.36 20.85 -8.98
C LEU A 34 -9.30 21.65 -10.28
N VAL A 35 -8.09 22.07 -10.64
CA VAL A 35 -7.75 22.70 -11.91
C VAL A 35 -6.88 21.71 -12.70
N GLU A 36 -7.29 21.39 -13.93
CA GLU A 36 -6.58 20.45 -14.83
C GLU A 36 -6.25 19.08 -14.19
N PRO A 37 -7.27 18.25 -13.89
CA PRO A 37 -7.03 16.98 -13.20
C PRO A 37 -6.25 16.01 -14.10
N VAL A 38 -5.38 15.22 -13.48
CA VAL A 38 -4.58 14.21 -14.19
C VAL A 38 -5.39 12.95 -14.46
N ARG A 39 -5.40 12.49 -15.70
CA ARG A 39 -6.21 11.38 -16.21
C ARG A 39 -6.07 10.11 -15.40
N VAL A 40 -4.83 9.72 -15.07
CA VAL A 40 -4.58 8.48 -14.30
C VAL A 40 -5.15 8.58 -12.89
N PHE A 41 -5.05 9.73 -12.22
CA PHE A 41 -5.60 9.92 -10.87
C PHE A 41 -7.13 9.94 -10.88
N VAL A 42 -7.76 10.56 -11.89
CA VAL A 42 -9.22 10.51 -12.07
C VAL A 42 -9.70 9.08 -12.31
N ALA A 43 -9.00 8.33 -13.18
CA ALA A 43 -9.33 6.93 -13.45
C ALA A 43 -9.19 6.05 -12.20
N THR A 44 -8.16 6.27 -11.38
CA THR A 44 -8.00 5.58 -10.10
C THR A 44 -9.10 5.98 -9.10
N ALA A 45 -9.44 7.26 -8.99
CA ALA A 45 -10.52 7.72 -8.11
C ALA A 45 -11.87 7.09 -8.46
N LEU A 46 -12.16 6.88 -9.75
CA LEU A 46 -13.34 6.15 -10.22
C LEU A 46 -13.37 4.69 -9.75
N GLN A 47 -12.22 4.04 -9.55
CA GLN A 47 -12.17 2.68 -9.00
C GLN A 47 -12.34 2.68 -7.48
N VAL A 48 -11.71 3.65 -6.80
CA VAL A 48 -11.79 3.78 -5.34
C VAL A 48 -13.22 4.08 -4.89
N ILE A 49 -13.96 4.91 -5.64
CA ILE A 49 -15.33 5.27 -5.27
C ILE A 49 -16.31 4.10 -5.34
N GLU A 50 -16.08 3.13 -6.23
CA GLU A 50 -16.87 1.89 -6.28
C GLU A 50 -16.74 1.11 -4.96
N GLY A 51 -15.51 0.92 -4.46
CA GLY A 51 -15.27 0.29 -3.16
C GLY A 51 -15.82 1.10 -1.98
N GLY A 52 -15.77 2.43 -2.07
CA GLY A 52 -16.34 3.33 -1.06
C GLY A 52 -17.87 3.22 -0.91
N LEU A 53 -18.59 3.02 -2.03
CA LEU A 53 -20.04 2.81 -2.01
C LEU A 53 -20.41 1.49 -1.30
N ASP A 54 -19.63 0.44 -1.52
CA ASP A 54 -19.82 -0.85 -0.84
C ASP A 54 -19.55 -0.75 0.66
N LEU A 55 -18.49 -0.04 1.06
CA LEU A 55 -18.19 0.23 2.47
C LEU A 55 -19.34 0.93 3.18
N VAL A 56 -19.87 2.02 2.60
CA VAL A 56 -20.96 2.79 3.19
C VAL A 56 -22.19 1.90 3.46
N LYS A 57 -22.55 1.03 2.50
CA LYS A 57 -23.67 0.09 2.65
C LYS A 57 -23.41 -0.98 3.72
N GLN A 58 -22.19 -1.52 3.77
CA GLN A 58 -21.82 -2.54 4.75
C GLN A 58 -21.83 -1.97 6.18
N VAL A 59 -21.23 -0.79 6.39
CA VAL A 59 -21.25 -0.10 7.68
C VAL A 59 -22.69 0.17 8.12
N ALA A 60 -23.54 0.63 7.20
CA ALA A 60 -24.94 0.88 7.49
C ALA A 60 -25.66 -0.37 8.00
N ALA A 61 -25.49 -1.50 7.31
CA ALA A 61 -26.08 -2.78 7.70
C ALA A 61 -25.54 -3.27 9.07
N THR A 62 -24.22 -3.30 9.24
CA THR A 62 -23.59 -3.80 10.48
C THR A 62 -23.95 -2.95 11.70
N VAL A 63 -23.99 -1.63 11.56
CA VAL A 63 -24.34 -0.76 12.69
C VAL A 63 -25.83 -0.82 12.99
N ALA A 64 -26.70 -0.95 11.99
CA ALA A 64 -28.14 -1.13 12.22
C ALA A 64 -28.45 -2.41 13.01
N GLU A 65 -27.68 -3.49 12.81
CA GLU A 65 -27.79 -4.73 13.59
C GLU A 65 -27.36 -4.54 15.06
N ARG A 66 -26.34 -3.70 15.32
CA ARG A 66 -25.76 -3.51 16.66
C ARG A 66 -26.40 -2.39 17.47
N ALA A 67 -27.00 -1.41 16.79
CA ALA A 67 -27.58 -0.19 17.38
C ALA A 67 -28.89 0.16 16.64
N PRO A 68 -29.96 -0.66 16.79
CA PRO A 68 -31.21 -0.48 16.07
C PRO A 68 -31.89 0.86 16.35
N GLU A 69 -31.64 1.47 17.51
CA GLU A 69 -32.12 2.80 17.87
C GLU A 69 -31.54 3.92 16.99
N GLN A 70 -30.43 3.65 16.30
CA GLN A 70 -29.80 4.58 15.37
C GLN A 70 -30.17 4.30 13.90
N ALA A 71 -30.97 3.26 13.63
CA ALA A 71 -31.18 2.74 12.28
C ALA A 71 -31.75 3.78 11.31
N GLU A 72 -32.74 4.58 11.74
CA GLU A 72 -33.36 5.61 10.89
C GLU A 72 -32.36 6.73 10.55
N ARG A 73 -31.64 7.23 11.56
CA ARG A 73 -30.60 8.26 11.37
C ARG A 73 -29.48 7.75 10.47
N LEU A 74 -29.08 6.49 10.64
CA LEU A 74 -28.05 5.86 9.84
C LEU A 74 -28.49 5.62 8.41
N ALA A 75 -29.73 5.18 8.19
CA ALA A 75 -30.30 5.04 6.85
C ALA A 75 -30.30 6.38 6.11
N ALA A 76 -30.80 7.44 6.74
CA ALA A 76 -30.79 8.79 6.16
C ALA A 76 -29.36 9.29 5.85
N ALA A 77 -28.40 9.06 6.75
CA ALA A 77 -26.99 9.41 6.51
C ALA A 77 -26.36 8.59 5.37
N THR A 78 -26.70 7.31 5.27
CA THR A 78 -26.25 6.39 4.23
C THR A 78 -26.77 6.83 2.87
N ASP A 79 -28.06 7.13 2.76
CA ASP A 79 -28.69 7.63 1.52
C ASP A 79 -28.03 8.94 1.06
N ALA A 80 -27.80 9.87 2.00
CA ALA A 80 -27.11 11.12 1.70
C ALA A 80 -25.66 10.89 1.23
N ALA A 81 -24.93 9.97 1.85
CA ALA A 81 -23.56 9.63 1.47
C ALA A 81 -23.51 8.95 0.09
N VAL A 82 -24.40 7.98 -0.18
CA VAL A 82 -24.52 7.31 -1.48
C VAL A 82 -24.86 8.32 -2.58
N ALA A 83 -25.79 9.24 -2.32
CA ALA A 83 -26.15 10.30 -3.27
C ALA A 83 -24.95 11.23 -3.56
N ALA A 84 -24.20 11.61 -2.52
CA ALA A 84 -23.02 12.47 -2.66
C ALA A 84 -21.88 11.78 -3.43
N LEU A 85 -21.58 10.51 -3.11
CA LEU A 85 -20.58 9.71 -3.83
C LEU A 85 -21.00 9.50 -5.29
N GLY A 86 -22.27 9.15 -5.55
CA GLY A 86 -22.77 9.03 -6.92
C GLY A 86 -22.71 10.34 -7.72
N ALA A 87 -22.93 11.48 -7.05
CA ALA A 87 -22.72 12.79 -7.67
C ALA A 87 -21.25 13.07 -7.96
N PHE A 88 -20.34 12.71 -7.05
CA PHE A 88 -18.91 12.83 -7.27
C PHE A 88 -18.40 11.90 -8.37
N THR A 89 -18.93 10.67 -8.51
CA THR A 89 -18.66 9.77 -9.65
C THR A 89 -18.98 10.45 -10.97
N ARG A 90 -20.11 11.17 -11.07
CA ARG A 90 -20.47 11.92 -12.27
C ARG A 90 -19.50 13.07 -12.56
N ASP A 91 -19.02 13.76 -11.51
CA ASP A 91 -18.00 14.81 -11.67
C ASP A 91 -16.66 14.22 -12.14
N LEU A 92 -16.23 13.07 -11.58
CA LEU A 92 -15.03 12.35 -12.02
C LEU A 92 -15.12 11.96 -13.50
N TRP A 93 -16.27 11.45 -13.96
CA TRP A 93 -16.46 11.14 -15.38
C TRP A 93 -16.34 12.39 -16.27
N ARG A 94 -16.90 13.53 -15.84
CA ARG A 94 -16.76 14.80 -16.57
C ARG A 94 -15.33 15.28 -16.61
N TRP A 95 -14.61 15.25 -15.47
CA TRP A 95 -13.21 15.60 -15.42
C TRP A 95 -12.34 14.70 -16.27
N LEU A 96 -12.68 13.41 -16.38
CA LEU A 96 -11.96 12.50 -17.25
C LEU A 96 -12.00 12.95 -18.72
N GLU A 97 -13.08 13.59 -19.18
CA GLU A 97 -13.18 14.09 -20.57
C GLU A 97 -12.13 15.16 -20.87
N THR A 98 -11.80 16.01 -19.90
CA THR A 98 -10.86 17.13 -20.03
C THR A 98 -9.52 16.92 -19.33
N ALA A 99 -9.31 15.74 -18.73
CA ALA A 99 -8.13 15.46 -17.92
C ALA A 99 -6.83 15.51 -18.74
N SER A 100 -5.77 15.98 -18.11
CA SER A 100 -4.43 16.03 -18.69
C SER A 100 -3.69 14.72 -18.48
N ASP A 101 -2.77 14.38 -19.38
CA ASP A 101 -1.82 13.28 -19.17
C ASP A 101 -0.52 13.76 -18.48
N HIS A 102 -0.44 15.06 -18.15
CA HIS A 102 0.71 15.66 -17.48
C HIS A 102 0.68 15.40 -15.96
N PHE A 103 1.40 14.36 -15.52
CA PHE A 103 1.56 14.01 -14.10
C PHE A 103 2.93 14.42 -13.52
N ALA A 104 3.88 14.77 -14.38
CA ALA A 104 5.25 15.04 -13.98
C ALA A 104 5.33 16.36 -13.20
N LEU A 105 6.08 16.38 -12.11
CA LEU A 105 6.20 17.59 -11.27
C LEU A 105 7.22 18.58 -11.84
N GLY A 106 8.22 18.08 -12.59
CA GLY A 106 9.43 18.85 -12.87
C GLY A 106 10.43 18.75 -11.72
N GLU A 107 11.68 19.09 -12.01
CA GLU A 107 12.80 18.90 -11.06
C GLU A 107 12.69 19.81 -9.83
N ASP A 108 12.30 21.07 -10.00
CA ASP A 108 12.22 22.04 -8.89
C ASP A 108 11.18 21.63 -7.85
N ASP A 109 9.95 21.32 -8.28
CA ASP A 109 8.88 20.87 -7.39
C ASP A 109 9.17 19.50 -6.77
N PHE A 110 9.84 18.61 -7.52
CA PHE A 110 10.28 17.32 -7.00
C PHE A 110 11.32 17.50 -5.88
N ASN A 111 12.35 18.32 -6.12
CA ASN A 111 13.39 18.63 -5.13
C ASN A 111 12.81 19.38 -3.92
N PHE A 112 11.83 20.26 -4.12
CA PHE A 112 11.10 20.90 -3.02
C PHE A 112 10.47 19.85 -2.11
N ARG A 113 9.77 18.84 -2.67
CA ARG A 113 9.21 17.75 -1.87
C ARG A 113 10.29 16.92 -1.18
N LEU A 114 11.38 16.57 -1.87
CA LEU A 114 12.51 15.85 -1.23
C LEU A 114 13.03 16.60 0.00
N HIS A 115 13.29 17.91 -0.14
CA HIS A 115 13.94 18.71 0.90
C HIS A 115 13.01 19.08 2.05
N TYR A 116 11.74 19.40 1.76
CA TYR A 116 10.83 19.98 2.75
C TYR A 116 9.71 19.04 3.21
N GLU A 117 9.26 18.10 2.38
CA GLU A 117 8.28 17.08 2.80
C GLU A 117 9.00 15.83 3.35
N HIS A 118 10.08 15.40 2.70
CA HIS A 118 10.80 14.19 3.08
C HIS A 118 12.06 14.43 3.89
N VAL A 119 12.55 15.68 3.98
CA VAL A 119 13.76 16.04 4.73
C VAL A 119 15.01 15.30 4.23
N LEU A 120 15.00 14.91 2.96
CA LEU A 120 16.15 14.36 2.26
C LEU A 120 16.99 15.51 1.72
N ARG A 121 18.32 15.41 1.73
CA ARG A 121 19.19 16.47 1.18
C ARG A 121 19.48 16.27 -0.30
N ASP A 122 19.40 15.03 -0.75
CA ASP A 122 19.65 14.64 -2.13
C ASP A 122 18.66 15.30 -3.08
N THR A 123 19.14 15.54 -4.30
CA THR A 123 18.36 16.03 -5.42
C THR A 123 17.93 14.88 -6.33
N ALA A 124 16.98 15.12 -7.23
CA ALA A 124 16.57 14.17 -8.25
C ALA A 124 17.75 13.58 -9.06
N PRO A 125 18.72 14.37 -9.57
CA PRO A 125 19.91 13.82 -10.22
C PRO A 125 20.79 12.93 -9.33
N GLU A 126 20.90 13.24 -8.04
CA GLU A 126 21.65 12.42 -7.07
C GLU A 126 20.94 11.10 -6.79
N LEU A 127 19.63 11.14 -6.52
CA LEU A 127 18.81 9.95 -6.35
C LEU A 127 18.80 9.06 -7.59
N TRP A 128 18.81 9.65 -8.78
CA TRP A 128 18.93 8.87 -10.03
C TRP A 128 20.25 8.10 -10.08
N ARG A 129 21.38 8.75 -9.76
CA ARG A 129 22.70 8.08 -9.71
C ARG A 129 22.74 7.00 -8.64
N TYR A 130 22.20 7.28 -7.46
CA TYR A 130 22.08 6.30 -6.39
C TYR A 130 21.25 5.08 -6.81
N GLY A 131 20.07 5.30 -7.40
CA GLY A 131 19.22 4.22 -7.90
C GLY A 131 19.87 3.36 -8.99
N LEU A 132 20.66 3.97 -9.87
CA LEU A 132 21.43 3.23 -10.88
C LEU A 132 22.49 2.34 -10.24
N HIS A 133 23.26 2.89 -9.30
CA HIS A 133 24.29 2.14 -8.58
C HIS A 133 23.69 0.98 -7.78
N LEU A 134 22.63 1.25 -7.00
CA LEU A 134 21.94 0.24 -6.20
C LEU A 134 21.35 -0.86 -7.09
N LYS A 135 20.76 -0.51 -8.24
CA LYS A 135 20.25 -1.50 -9.20
C LYS A 135 21.38 -2.44 -9.66
N GLU A 136 22.51 -1.89 -10.08
CA GLU A 136 23.66 -2.67 -10.57
C GLU A 136 24.21 -3.61 -9.48
N GLU A 137 24.35 -3.12 -8.26
CA GLU A 137 24.81 -3.91 -7.11
C GLU A 137 23.86 -5.08 -6.82
N VAL A 138 22.56 -4.81 -6.71
CA VAL A 138 21.56 -5.82 -6.36
C VAL A 138 21.39 -6.84 -7.49
N GLU A 139 21.46 -6.43 -8.76
CA GLU A 139 21.44 -7.36 -9.89
C GLU A 139 22.66 -8.30 -9.89
N ALA A 140 23.84 -7.81 -9.47
CA ALA A 140 25.03 -8.63 -9.32
C ALA A 140 24.89 -9.66 -8.20
N ASP A 141 24.33 -9.26 -7.04
CA ASP A 141 24.05 -10.19 -5.92
C ASP A 141 23.01 -11.25 -6.31
N LEU A 142 21.90 -10.82 -6.96
CA LEU A 142 20.89 -11.73 -7.49
C LEU A 142 21.48 -12.75 -8.47
N ALA A 143 22.38 -12.32 -9.36
CA ALA A 143 23.07 -13.22 -10.27
C ALA A 143 24.00 -14.20 -9.52
N ALA A 144 24.68 -13.77 -8.45
CA ALA A 144 25.52 -14.64 -7.63
C ALA A 144 24.69 -15.69 -6.87
N ARG A 145 23.57 -15.29 -6.27
CA ARG A 145 22.61 -16.17 -5.59
C ARG A 145 21.99 -17.19 -6.55
N ALA A 146 21.53 -16.74 -7.71
CA ALA A 146 20.99 -17.62 -8.74
C ALA A 146 22.00 -18.69 -9.20
N ARG A 147 23.29 -18.35 -9.30
CA ARG A 147 24.34 -19.33 -9.59
C ARG A 147 24.52 -20.37 -8.49
N ARG A 148 24.33 -20.02 -7.22
CA ARG A 148 24.37 -21.00 -6.12
C ARG A 148 23.19 -21.97 -6.16
N LEU A 149 22.01 -21.49 -6.57
CA LEU A 149 20.79 -22.28 -6.63
C LEU A 149 20.68 -23.17 -7.87
N ASP A 150 21.13 -22.69 -9.03
CA ASP A 150 20.85 -23.34 -10.33
C ASP A 150 22.09 -23.40 -11.25
N GLY A 151 23.28 -23.10 -10.72
CA GLY A 151 24.58 -23.18 -11.41
C GLY A 151 24.83 -22.06 -12.44
N ARG A 152 23.99 -21.96 -13.48
CA ARG A 152 24.17 -21.02 -14.60
C ARG A 152 22.90 -20.28 -15.05
N GLY A 153 21.77 -20.50 -14.37
CA GLY A 153 20.51 -19.82 -14.68
C GLY A 153 20.60 -18.30 -14.51
N ARG A 154 19.88 -17.54 -15.35
CA ARG A 154 19.67 -16.11 -15.08
C ARG A 154 18.76 -15.98 -13.87
N TRP A 155 19.01 -15.00 -13.01
CA TRP A 155 18.23 -14.83 -11.78
C TRP A 155 16.72 -14.71 -12.03
N HIS A 156 16.31 -14.08 -13.14
CA HIS A 156 14.91 -14.00 -13.54
C HIS A 156 14.26 -15.38 -13.77
N ASP A 157 14.99 -16.32 -14.37
CA ASP A 157 14.47 -17.67 -14.66
C ASP A 157 14.32 -18.47 -13.35
N VAL A 158 15.28 -18.31 -12.42
CA VAL A 158 15.21 -18.91 -11.08
C VAL A 158 14.03 -18.36 -10.29
N VAL A 159 13.86 -17.03 -10.23
CA VAL A 159 12.72 -16.38 -9.56
C VAL A 159 11.39 -16.84 -10.15
N ASN A 160 11.26 -16.84 -11.49
CA ASN A 160 10.04 -17.28 -12.15
C ASN A 160 9.70 -18.75 -11.85
N ARG A 161 10.70 -19.62 -11.74
CA ARG A 161 10.52 -21.02 -11.34
C ARG A 161 10.05 -21.12 -9.89
N LEU A 162 10.74 -20.46 -8.96
CA LEU A 162 10.43 -20.52 -7.53
C LEU A 162 9.05 -19.94 -7.21
N ARG A 163 8.58 -18.92 -7.95
CA ARG A 163 7.22 -18.37 -7.84
C ARG A 163 6.10 -19.38 -8.09
N ALA A 164 6.38 -20.54 -8.68
CA ALA A 164 5.40 -21.61 -8.79
C ALA A 164 5.09 -22.30 -7.44
N GLU A 165 5.96 -22.11 -6.44
CA GLU A 165 5.74 -22.58 -5.08
C GLU A 165 5.10 -21.46 -4.25
N HIS A 166 3.78 -21.53 -4.09
CA HIS A 166 3.01 -20.59 -3.29
C HIS A 166 1.92 -21.30 -2.48
N PRO A 167 1.44 -20.71 -1.37
CA PRO A 167 0.24 -21.17 -0.69
C PRO A 167 -0.99 -21.15 -1.61
N THR A 168 -2.02 -21.90 -1.23
CA THR A 168 -3.35 -21.82 -1.85
C THR A 168 -4.16 -20.64 -1.29
N GLU A 169 -5.26 -20.26 -1.93
CA GLU A 169 -6.12 -19.18 -1.41
C GLU A 169 -6.55 -19.43 0.06
N GLY A 170 -6.84 -20.69 0.41
CA GLY A 170 -7.29 -21.08 1.75
C GLY A 170 -6.19 -21.20 2.81
N THR A 171 -4.90 -21.21 2.41
CA THR A 171 -3.77 -21.38 3.34
C THR A 171 -2.85 -20.16 3.41
N LEU A 172 -3.13 -19.14 2.59
CA LEU A 172 -2.28 -17.97 2.42
C LEU A 172 -2.13 -17.14 3.70
N VAL A 173 -3.25 -16.81 4.36
CA VAL A 173 -3.24 -16.00 5.60
C VAL A 173 -2.45 -16.73 6.70
N ASP A 174 -2.70 -18.03 6.88
CA ASP A 174 -1.99 -18.84 7.87
C ASP A 174 -0.48 -18.96 7.56
N ALA A 175 -0.10 -18.95 6.28
CA ALA A 175 1.31 -18.95 5.89
C ALA A 175 2.02 -17.67 6.34
N TYR A 176 1.40 -16.50 6.15
CA TYR A 176 1.90 -15.23 6.69
C TYR A 176 1.93 -15.21 8.22
N ALA A 177 0.89 -15.74 8.87
CA ALA A 177 0.83 -15.80 10.34
C ALA A 177 1.98 -16.64 10.94
N ARG A 178 2.34 -17.75 10.29
CA ARG A 178 3.51 -18.57 10.68
C ARG A 178 4.82 -17.82 10.53
N GLU A 179 5.04 -17.14 9.40
CA GLU A 179 6.26 -16.34 9.20
C GLU A 179 6.35 -15.14 10.15
N MET A 180 5.22 -14.50 10.46
CA MET A 180 5.15 -13.42 11.46
C MET A 180 5.56 -13.92 12.84
N THR A 181 5.03 -15.08 13.24
CA THR A 181 5.38 -15.72 14.52
C THR A 181 6.87 -16.08 14.55
N ARG A 182 7.39 -16.67 13.46
CA ARG A 182 8.81 -16.99 13.32
C ARG A 182 9.71 -15.77 13.45
N ALA A 183 9.34 -14.65 12.80
CA ALA A 183 10.08 -13.40 12.88
C ALA A 183 10.08 -12.83 14.30
N ARG A 184 8.91 -12.82 14.95
CA ARG A 184 8.76 -12.39 16.35
C ARG A 184 9.65 -13.21 17.29
N ASP A 185 9.58 -14.53 17.20
CA ASP A 185 10.33 -15.44 18.06
C ASP A 185 11.84 -15.31 17.85
N PHE A 186 12.27 -15.09 16.60
CA PHE A 186 13.68 -14.84 16.29
C PHE A 186 14.19 -13.54 16.93
N VAL A 187 13.43 -12.44 16.86
CA VAL A 187 13.77 -11.16 17.51
C VAL A 187 13.93 -11.35 19.01
N VAL A 188 13.04 -12.11 19.65
CA VAL A 188 13.12 -12.43 21.07
C VAL A 188 14.33 -13.29 21.39
N GLN A 189 14.55 -14.38 20.64
CA GLN A 189 15.65 -15.32 20.87
C GLN A 189 17.02 -14.65 20.75
N ARG A 190 17.17 -13.74 19.79
CA ARG A 190 18.41 -13.00 19.54
C ARG A 190 18.55 -11.73 20.39
N GLY A 191 17.49 -11.31 21.08
CA GLY A 191 17.49 -10.09 21.88
C GLY A 191 17.67 -8.81 21.05
N LEU A 192 17.14 -8.77 19.81
CA LEU A 192 17.40 -7.67 18.87
C LEU A 192 16.67 -6.38 19.25
N ALA A 193 15.48 -6.50 19.84
CA ALA A 193 14.68 -5.36 20.27
C ALA A 193 13.69 -5.75 21.39
N PRO A 194 13.31 -4.80 22.25
CA PRO A 194 12.26 -5.04 23.24
C PRO A 194 10.88 -5.07 22.58
N LEU A 195 10.08 -6.09 22.91
CA LEU A 195 8.71 -6.25 22.41
C LEU A 195 7.71 -5.71 23.45
N PRO A 196 7.02 -4.60 23.16
CA PRO A 196 5.92 -4.12 24.01
C PRO A 196 4.71 -5.04 23.92
N GLU A 197 3.84 -5.00 24.93
CA GLU A 197 2.54 -5.68 24.88
C GLU A 197 1.62 -4.97 23.86
N ALA A 198 1.56 -5.53 22.66
CA ALA A 198 0.68 -5.15 21.57
C ALA A 198 0.46 -6.37 20.66
N PRO A 199 -0.77 -6.88 20.51
CA PRO A 199 -1.07 -7.96 19.59
C PRO A 199 -0.91 -7.54 18.13
N LEU A 200 -0.59 -8.50 17.26
CA LEU A 200 -0.59 -8.34 15.81
C LEU A 200 -1.40 -9.48 15.20
N ASP A 201 -2.54 -9.14 14.61
CA ASP A 201 -3.44 -10.10 13.98
C ASP A 201 -3.21 -10.14 12.47
N VAL A 202 -2.89 -11.32 11.95
CA VAL A 202 -2.79 -11.54 10.50
C VAL A 202 -4.16 -11.96 9.97
N VAL A 203 -4.76 -11.13 9.13
CA VAL A 203 -6.17 -11.28 8.71
C VAL A 203 -6.32 -11.06 7.20
N PRO A 204 -7.34 -11.66 6.56
CA PRO A 204 -7.61 -11.37 5.16
C PRO A 204 -8.02 -9.92 4.96
N THR A 205 -7.53 -9.29 3.89
CA THR A 205 -7.94 -7.93 3.52
C THR A 205 -9.46 -7.87 3.28
N PRO A 206 -10.19 -6.98 3.98
CA PRO A 206 -11.61 -6.77 3.77
C PRO A 206 -11.93 -6.43 2.31
N ALA A 207 -13.08 -6.91 1.80
CA ALA A 207 -13.41 -6.80 0.38
C ALA A 207 -13.33 -5.37 -0.17
N PHE A 208 -13.80 -4.38 0.61
CA PHE A 208 -13.77 -2.97 0.22
C PHE A 208 -12.36 -2.35 0.20
N MET A 209 -11.38 -2.96 0.88
CA MET A 209 -9.98 -2.48 0.92
C MET A 209 -9.09 -3.11 -0.15
N ARG A 210 -9.48 -4.24 -0.74
CA ARG A 210 -8.68 -4.97 -1.75
C ARG A 210 -8.27 -4.13 -2.98
N PRO A 211 -9.08 -3.17 -3.48
CA PRO A 211 -8.65 -2.30 -4.57
C PRO A 211 -7.47 -1.37 -4.20
N VAL A 212 -7.32 -1.06 -2.90
CA VAL A 212 -6.28 -0.16 -2.37
C VAL A 212 -5.10 -0.94 -1.82
N ILE A 213 -5.33 -2.13 -1.26
CA ILE A 213 -4.32 -3.04 -0.73
C ILE A 213 -4.32 -4.31 -1.61
N PRO A 214 -3.57 -4.32 -2.73
CA PRO A 214 -3.61 -5.45 -3.67
C PRO A 214 -2.77 -6.67 -3.22
N PHE A 215 -1.92 -6.52 -2.20
CA PHE A 215 -0.95 -7.54 -1.81
C PHE A 215 -0.97 -7.81 -0.30
N ALA A 216 -0.36 -6.93 0.47
CA ALA A 216 -0.23 -6.99 1.91
C ALA A 216 -0.07 -5.56 2.45
N ALA A 217 -0.51 -5.31 3.67
CA ALA A 217 -0.27 -4.05 4.36
C ALA A 217 -0.45 -4.20 5.87
N TYR A 218 0.31 -3.42 6.63
CA TYR A 218 0.09 -3.21 8.05
C TYR A 218 -0.81 -1.99 8.33
N ASP A 219 -1.77 -2.16 9.23
CA ASP A 219 -2.54 -1.08 9.84
C ASP A 219 -2.23 -1.01 11.34
N SER A 220 -1.72 0.15 11.74
CA SER A 220 -1.25 0.39 13.10
C SER A 220 -2.39 0.70 14.06
N PRO A 221 -2.28 0.35 15.35
CA PRO A 221 -3.23 0.84 16.33
C PRO A 221 -3.20 2.36 16.36
N GLY A 222 -4.37 2.97 16.50
CA GLY A 222 -4.49 4.43 16.52
C GLY A 222 -3.62 5.06 17.63
N ALA A 223 -3.05 6.23 17.37
CA ALA A 223 -2.15 6.94 18.28
C ALA A 223 -2.67 7.11 19.72
N TYR A 224 -4.00 7.19 19.90
CA TYR A 224 -4.66 7.35 21.19
C TYR A 224 -5.51 6.14 21.60
N SER A 225 -5.45 5.06 20.84
CA SER A 225 -6.22 3.86 21.11
C SER A 225 -5.68 3.17 22.35
N THR A 226 -6.59 2.75 23.24
CA THR A 226 -6.28 1.84 24.33
C THR A 226 -6.06 0.42 23.82
N ASP A 227 -6.74 0.05 22.74
CA ASP A 227 -6.48 -1.17 22.00
C ASP A 227 -5.24 -0.99 21.14
N ARG A 228 -4.21 -1.79 21.40
CA ARG A 228 -2.91 -1.73 20.73
C ARG A 228 -2.77 -2.80 19.64
N THR A 229 -3.86 -3.47 19.29
CA THR A 229 -3.88 -4.49 18.24
C THR A 229 -3.55 -3.84 16.90
N GLY A 230 -2.49 -4.33 16.26
CA GLY A 230 -2.20 -4.05 14.86
C GLY A 230 -2.83 -5.08 13.95
N TRP A 231 -3.14 -4.70 12.71
CA TRP A 231 -3.70 -5.60 11.70
C TRP A 231 -2.70 -5.77 10.57
N PHE A 232 -2.28 -7.00 10.31
CA PHE A 232 -1.53 -7.35 9.12
C PHE A 232 -2.50 -7.94 8.09
N TYR A 233 -2.89 -7.12 7.13
CA TYR A 233 -3.78 -7.51 6.04
C TYR A 233 -3.04 -8.30 4.97
N VAL A 234 -3.62 -9.44 4.58
CA VAL A 234 -3.15 -10.27 3.47
C VAL A 234 -4.26 -10.39 2.43
N THR A 235 -3.99 -9.93 1.21
CA THR A 235 -5.00 -9.89 0.15
C THR A 235 -5.10 -11.22 -0.57
N VAL A 236 -6.13 -11.99 -0.23
CA VAL A 236 -6.48 -13.22 -0.93
C VAL A 236 -7.16 -12.87 -2.27
N PRO A 237 -6.83 -13.57 -3.38
CA PRO A 237 -7.47 -13.36 -4.68
C PRO A 237 -9.00 -13.47 -4.58
N ASP A 238 -9.71 -12.59 -5.27
CA ASP A 238 -11.17 -12.69 -5.37
C ASP A 238 -11.56 -13.97 -6.13
N ALA A 239 -12.40 -14.80 -5.50
CA ALA A 239 -12.86 -16.07 -6.06
C ALA A 239 -13.60 -15.90 -7.41
N ARG A 240 -14.15 -14.70 -7.68
CA ARG A 240 -14.82 -14.36 -8.94
C ARG A 240 -13.85 -14.15 -10.11
N LEU A 241 -12.55 -14.00 -9.84
CA LEU A 241 -11.55 -13.83 -10.90
C LEU A 241 -11.32 -15.14 -11.67
N PRO A 242 -10.98 -15.07 -12.96
CA PRO A 242 -10.56 -16.24 -13.74
C PRO A 242 -9.40 -16.98 -13.06
N ALA A 243 -9.38 -18.31 -13.15
CA ALA A 243 -8.37 -19.14 -12.49
C ALA A 243 -6.93 -18.73 -12.83
N GLU A 244 -6.65 -18.41 -14.09
CA GLU A 244 -5.33 -17.92 -14.53
C GLU A 244 -4.94 -16.59 -13.84
N GLN A 245 -5.91 -15.72 -13.55
CA GLN A 245 -5.64 -14.47 -12.86
C GLN A 245 -5.41 -14.69 -11.36
N ARG A 246 -6.16 -15.60 -10.72
CA ARG A 246 -5.92 -15.97 -9.32
C ARG A 246 -4.55 -16.61 -9.14
N GLU A 247 -4.19 -17.54 -10.01
CA GLU A 247 -2.86 -18.16 -10.06
C GLU A 247 -1.76 -17.11 -10.15
N ARG A 248 -1.88 -16.14 -11.07
CA ARG A 248 -0.87 -15.07 -11.19
C ARG A 248 -0.71 -14.26 -9.91
N ILE A 249 -1.80 -13.96 -9.20
CA ILE A 249 -1.75 -13.24 -7.91
C ILE A 249 -1.08 -14.13 -6.86
N LEU A 250 -1.45 -15.40 -6.76
CA LEU A 250 -0.83 -16.32 -5.79
C LEU A 250 0.67 -16.52 -6.01
N ARG A 251 1.13 -16.48 -7.27
CA ARG A 251 2.57 -16.50 -7.60
C ARG A 251 3.35 -15.28 -7.13
N ASP A 252 2.68 -14.16 -6.85
CA ASP A 252 3.27 -12.99 -6.20
C ASP A 252 3.27 -13.14 -4.66
N HIS A 253 2.69 -14.21 -4.11
CA HIS A 253 2.84 -14.66 -2.72
C HIS A 253 3.63 -15.99 -2.65
N CYS A 254 4.73 -16.06 -3.39
CA CYS A 254 5.66 -17.18 -3.33
C CYS A 254 6.07 -17.49 -1.88
N ARG A 255 6.22 -18.76 -1.54
CA ARG A 255 6.59 -19.17 -0.17
C ARG A 255 7.89 -18.54 0.33
N PHE A 256 8.82 -18.23 -0.58
CA PHE A 256 10.15 -17.71 -0.25
C PHE A 256 10.18 -16.18 -0.02
N GLU A 257 9.12 -15.45 -0.38
CA GLU A 257 9.01 -14.00 -0.10
C GLU A 257 8.18 -13.68 1.15
N LEU A 258 7.43 -14.67 1.67
CA LEU A 258 6.56 -14.49 2.85
C LEU A 258 7.34 -14.04 4.08
N ALA A 259 8.53 -14.60 4.32
CA ALA A 259 9.37 -14.27 5.46
C ALA A 259 9.78 -12.79 5.51
N ALA A 260 10.26 -12.27 4.36
CA ALA A 260 10.66 -10.87 4.24
C ALA A 260 9.46 -9.92 4.39
N THR A 261 8.31 -10.26 3.80
CA THR A 261 7.10 -9.43 3.97
C THR A 261 6.57 -9.50 5.41
N ALA A 262 6.55 -10.67 6.04
CA ALA A 262 6.03 -10.81 7.40
C ALA A 262 6.88 -10.08 8.45
N LEU A 263 8.21 -10.08 8.32
CA LEU A 263 9.08 -9.29 9.20
C LEU A 263 8.96 -7.78 8.92
N HIS A 264 8.79 -7.39 7.65
CA HIS A 264 8.63 -5.99 7.22
C HIS A 264 7.38 -5.37 7.84
N GLU A 265 6.24 -6.06 7.74
CA GLU A 265 4.96 -5.58 8.29
C GLU A 265 4.89 -5.79 9.81
N GLY A 266 5.54 -6.84 10.32
CA GLY A 266 5.49 -7.27 11.72
C GLY A 266 6.73 -6.91 12.52
N TYR A 267 7.53 -7.93 12.84
CA TYR A 267 8.66 -7.84 13.77
C TYR A 267 9.99 -8.11 13.04
N PRO A 268 11.03 -7.27 13.20
CA PRO A 268 11.05 -6.01 13.95
C PRO A 268 10.57 -4.79 13.14
N GLY A 269 9.86 -4.99 12.01
CA GLY A 269 9.42 -3.92 11.10
C GLY A 269 8.30 -3.01 11.64
N HIS A 270 7.27 -2.76 10.82
CA HIS A 270 6.28 -1.70 11.04
C HIS A 270 5.52 -1.85 12.36
N HIS A 271 5.04 -3.05 12.69
CA HIS A 271 4.29 -3.25 13.92
C HIS A 271 5.12 -2.85 15.14
N LEU A 272 6.36 -3.33 15.23
CA LEU A 272 7.23 -2.98 16.34
C LEU A 272 7.50 -1.47 16.38
N GLN A 273 7.86 -0.88 15.24
CA GLN A 273 8.16 0.55 15.13
C GLN A 273 6.99 1.42 15.58
N LEU A 274 5.79 1.18 15.05
CA LEU A 274 4.64 2.06 15.23
C LEU A 274 4.01 1.87 16.62
N VAL A 275 4.09 0.67 17.20
CA VAL A 275 3.71 0.46 18.60
C VAL A 275 4.65 1.20 19.56
N HIS A 276 5.96 1.25 19.26
CA HIS A 276 6.90 2.09 20.01
C HIS A 276 6.64 3.58 19.81
N ALA A 277 6.27 4.00 18.59
CA ALA A 277 5.87 5.39 18.31
C ALA A 277 4.61 5.79 19.11
N GLN A 278 3.63 4.89 19.24
CA GLN A 278 2.41 5.10 20.03
C GLN A 278 2.71 5.42 21.51
N ALA A 279 3.81 4.87 22.05
CA ALA A 279 4.26 5.10 23.43
C ALA A 279 4.99 6.45 23.62
N GLN A 280 5.24 7.22 22.56
CA GLN A 280 5.92 8.51 22.67
C GLN A 280 5.07 9.54 23.45
N PRO A 281 5.66 10.29 24.39
CA PRO A 281 4.92 11.27 25.19
C PRO A 281 4.53 12.52 24.38
N SER A 282 5.22 12.80 23.28
CA SER A 282 4.89 13.93 22.42
C SER A 282 3.76 13.57 21.47
N HIS A 283 2.63 14.28 21.59
CA HIS A 283 1.50 14.16 20.66
C HIS A 283 1.91 14.35 19.19
N VAL A 284 2.83 15.29 18.94
CA VAL A 284 3.35 15.57 17.59
C VAL A 284 4.11 14.38 17.05
N ARG A 285 5.11 13.87 17.78
CA ARG A 285 5.92 12.71 17.34
C ARG A 285 5.13 11.41 17.24
N LYS A 286 3.97 11.35 17.92
CA LYS A 286 3.06 10.21 17.85
C LYS A 286 2.21 10.19 16.57
N ASN A 287 1.90 11.36 16.01
CA ASN A 287 0.96 11.48 14.89
C ASN A 287 1.62 11.89 13.58
N ILE A 288 2.77 12.57 13.63
CA ILE A 288 3.49 13.02 12.44
C ILE A 288 4.64 12.06 12.19
N TRP A 289 4.64 11.46 11.01
CA TRP A 289 5.65 10.53 10.54
C TRP A 289 6.08 10.88 9.11
N THR A 290 7.25 10.41 8.71
CA THR A 290 7.73 10.49 7.32
C THR A 290 7.80 9.09 6.73
N PRO A 291 7.35 8.87 5.48
CA PRO A 291 7.51 7.58 4.81
C PRO A 291 8.96 7.08 4.82
N LEU A 292 9.94 7.99 4.77
CA LEU A 292 11.36 7.60 4.80
C LEU A 292 11.75 6.88 6.08
N THR A 293 11.27 7.32 7.25
CA THR A 293 11.59 6.65 8.52
C THR A 293 10.77 5.39 8.71
N VAL A 294 9.54 5.35 8.19
CA VAL A 294 8.65 4.20 8.36
C VAL A 294 9.08 3.06 7.43
N GLU A 295 9.14 3.31 6.13
CA GLU A 295 9.57 2.34 5.11
C GLU A 295 11.06 2.03 5.24
N GLY A 296 11.90 3.04 5.49
CA GLY A 296 13.33 2.86 5.65
C GLY A 296 13.69 1.98 6.86
N TRP A 297 12.94 2.07 7.96
CA TRP A 297 13.09 1.17 9.10
C TRP A 297 12.77 -0.28 8.72
N ALA A 298 11.63 -0.51 8.06
CA ALA A 298 11.23 -1.86 7.68
C ALA A 298 12.22 -2.47 6.67
N LEU A 299 12.72 -1.69 5.70
CA LEU A 299 13.79 -2.11 4.78
C LEU A 299 15.10 -2.42 5.52
N TYR A 300 15.50 -1.57 6.46
CA TYR A 300 16.67 -1.83 7.30
C TYR A 300 16.52 -3.15 8.07
N CYS A 301 15.33 -3.43 8.61
CA CYS A 301 15.04 -4.67 9.31
C CYS A 301 15.13 -5.89 8.41
N GLU A 302 14.72 -5.80 7.13
CA GLU A 302 14.90 -6.90 6.16
C GLU A 302 16.38 -7.29 6.00
N ASP A 303 17.28 -6.30 5.89
CA ASP A 303 18.72 -6.56 5.78
C ASP A 303 19.32 -7.05 7.11
N MET A 304 19.05 -6.36 8.21
CA MET A 304 19.59 -6.70 9.55
C MET A 304 19.16 -8.10 10.00
N MET A 305 17.89 -8.49 9.78
CA MET A 305 17.42 -9.84 10.08
C MET A 305 18.18 -10.89 9.27
N GLY A 306 18.54 -10.57 8.02
CA GLY A 306 19.39 -11.43 7.20
C GLY A 306 20.81 -11.59 7.75
N GLU A 307 21.43 -10.50 8.22
CA GLU A 307 22.76 -10.51 8.85
C GLU A 307 22.79 -11.34 10.14
N GLU A 308 21.70 -11.32 10.90
CA GLU A 308 21.54 -12.12 12.13
C GLU A 308 21.25 -13.61 11.85
N GLY A 309 20.94 -13.97 10.60
CA GLY A 309 20.67 -15.34 10.17
C GLY A 309 19.21 -15.76 10.30
N PHE A 310 18.26 -14.84 10.11
CA PHE A 310 16.82 -15.13 10.12
C PHE A 310 16.37 -15.97 8.92
N TYR A 311 16.84 -15.65 7.70
CA TYR A 311 16.37 -16.32 6.49
C TYR A 311 16.85 -17.79 6.46
N ALA A 312 15.92 -18.69 6.23
CA ALA A 312 16.14 -20.13 6.38
C ALA A 312 16.83 -20.77 5.16
N SER A 313 16.86 -20.08 4.02
CA SER A 313 17.42 -20.62 2.79
C SER A 313 17.97 -19.54 1.84
N GLU A 314 18.75 -19.99 0.85
CA GLU A 314 19.26 -19.11 -0.22
C GLU A 314 18.12 -18.58 -1.10
N GLU A 315 17.00 -19.30 -1.24
CA GLU A 315 15.80 -18.83 -1.91
C GLU A 315 15.13 -17.66 -1.18
N GLU A 316 14.98 -17.73 0.16
CA GLU A 316 14.45 -16.61 0.93
C GLU A 316 15.34 -15.37 0.80
N LEU A 317 16.66 -15.55 0.89
CA LEU A 317 17.61 -14.46 0.68
C LEU A 317 17.57 -13.92 -0.76
N LEU A 318 17.37 -14.77 -1.76
CA LEU A 318 17.18 -14.34 -3.15
C LEU A 318 15.95 -13.43 -3.26
N PHE A 319 14.82 -13.80 -2.66
CA PHE A 319 13.60 -13.00 -2.72
C PHE A 319 13.68 -11.70 -1.92
N GLN A 320 14.39 -11.69 -0.78
CA GLN A 320 14.71 -10.45 -0.08
C GLN A 320 15.49 -9.48 -1.01
N ARG A 321 16.44 -9.98 -1.81
CA ARG A 321 17.16 -9.14 -2.79
C ARG A 321 16.30 -8.74 -3.98
N VAL A 322 15.33 -9.57 -4.40
CA VAL A 322 14.31 -9.18 -5.40
C VAL A 322 13.47 -8.02 -4.86
N HIS A 323 13.09 -8.07 -3.59
CA HIS A 323 12.38 -6.99 -2.92
C HIS A 323 13.20 -5.69 -2.92
N LEU A 324 14.49 -5.76 -2.58
CA LEU A 324 15.37 -4.60 -2.61
C LEU A 324 15.52 -4.03 -4.05
N LEU A 325 15.68 -4.89 -5.06
CA LEU A 325 15.72 -4.46 -6.46
C LEU A 325 14.44 -3.72 -6.85
N TRP A 326 13.26 -4.18 -6.42
CA TRP A 326 12.01 -3.48 -6.68
C TRP A 326 12.00 -2.08 -6.07
N ARG A 327 12.55 -1.88 -4.86
CA ARG A 327 12.65 -0.55 -4.25
C ARG A 327 13.71 0.32 -4.94
N ALA A 328 14.83 -0.25 -5.37
CA ALA A 328 15.82 0.46 -6.20
C ALA A 328 15.21 0.94 -7.53
N MET A 329 14.40 0.09 -8.18
CA MET A 329 13.67 0.45 -9.39
C MET A 329 12.64 1.56 -9.14
N ARG A 330 11.99 1.61 -7.96
CA ARG A 330 11.07 2.72 -7.63
C ARG A 330 11.77 4.08 -7.64
N ILE A 331 13.01 4.17 -7.16
CA ILE A 331 13.80 5.42 -7.22
C ILE A 331 13.97 5.87 -8.67
N LEU A 332 14.39 4.96 -9.55
CA LEU A 332 14.57 5.26 -10.97
C LEU A 332 13.24 5.60 -11.66
N LEU A 333 12.17 4.89 -11.36
CA LEU A 333 10.87 5.14 -11.95
C LEU A 333 10.33 6.50 -11.51
N ASP A 334 10.39 6.81 -10.22
CA ASP A 334 9.84 8.05 -9.66
C ASP A 334 10.57 9.28 -10.20
N VAL A 335 11.91 9.30 -10.08
CA VAL A 335 12.74 10.37 -10.65
C VAL A 335 12.57 10.46 -12.16
N GLY A 336 12.54 9.31 -12.86
CA GLY A 336 12.39 9.23 -14.30
C GLY A 336 11.08 9.83 -14.79
N LEU A 337 9.97 9.44 -14.17
CA LEU A 337 8.61 9.87 -14.48
C LEU A 337 8.43 11.36 -14.21
N HIS A 338 8.93 11.87 -13.08
CA HIS A 338 8.68 13.25 -12.67
C HIS A 338 9.66 14.30 -13.21
N THR A 339 10.91 13.92 -13.50
CA THR A 339 11.96 14.91 -13.81
C THR A 339 12.67 14.67 -15.13
N ARG A 340 12.60 13.46 -15.70
CA ARG A 340 13.41 13.05 -16.87
C ARG A 340 12.61 12.73 -18.13
N GLY A 341 11.31 13.04 -18.14
CA GLY A 341 10.43 12.78 -19.28
C GLY A 341 10.20 11.30 -19.59
N MET A 342 10.41 10.41 -18.61
CA MET A 342 10.04 9.00 -18.77
C MET A 342 8.52 8.92 -18.94
N THR A 343 8.07 8.29 -20.02
CA THR A 343 6.65 8.02 -20.24
C THR A 343 6.20 6.82 -19.41
N PHE A 344 4.91 6.76 -19.08
CA PHE A 344 4.30 5.58 -18.47
C PHE A 344 4.63 4.28 -19.22
N HIS A 345 4.61 4.30 -20.55
CA HIS A 345 4.94 3.13 -21.36
C HIS A 345 6.41 2.71 -21.26
N GLN A 346 7.34 3.65 -21.08
CA GLN A 346 8.74 3.33 -20.80
C GLN A 346 8.90 2.75 -19.40
N ALA A 347 8.22 3.32 -18.39
CA ALA A 347 8.21 2.82 -17.01
C ALA A 347 7.73 1.36 -16.94
N VAL A 348 6.61 1.03 -17.60
CA VAL A 348 6.04 -0.34 -17.62
C VAL A 348 6.95 -1.33 -18.37
N ARG A 349 7.58 -0.91 -19.47
CA ARG A 349 8.48 -1.79 -20.25
C ARG A 349 9.85 -1.98 -19.59
N GLY A 350 10.22 -1.09 -18.66
CA GLY A 350 11.57 -0.95 -18.13
C GLY A 350 12.51 -0.24 -19.12
N PRO A 351 13.70 0.19 -18.66
CA PRO A 351 14.74 0.74 -19.53
C PRO A 351 15.06 -0.24 -20.67
N ARG A 352 14.94 0.23 -21.92
CA ARG A 352 15.51 -0.49 -23.07
C ARG A 352 17.02 -0.29 -23.05
N GLU A 353 17.76 -1.20 -22.44
CA GLU A 353 19.19 -1.25 -22.71
C GLU A 353 19.42 -1.61 -24.19
N ARG A 354 20.33 -0.88 -24.84
CA ARG A 354 20.82 -1.16 -26.19
C ARG A 354 21.68 -2.42 -26.17
N ARG A 355 21.06 -3.58 -25.93
CA ARG A 355 21.53 -4.96 -26.16
C ARG A 355 20.39 -5.83 -25.63
N GLY A 356 19.54 -6.29 -26.55
CA GLY A 356 18.20 -6.79 -26.22
C GLY A 356 18.16 -7.79 -25.07
N ARG A 357 17.27 -7.53 -24.11
CA ARG A 357 16.49 -8.45 -23.25
C ARG A 357 16.29 -7.82 -21.87
N SER A 358 15.06 -7.44 -21.58
CA SER A 358 14.53 -7.32 -20.22
C SER A 358 13.06 -7.74 -20.24
N ALA A 359 12.66 -8.58 -19.30
CA ALA A 359 11.26 -8.83 -19.00
C ALA A 359 10.79 -7.73 -18.03
N PRO A 360 9.60 -7.14 -18.21
CA PRO A 360 9.14 -6.11 -17.30
C PRO A 360 8.85 -6.72 -15.91
N LEU A 361 9.56 -6.22 -14.89
CA LEU A 361 9.34 -6.56 -13.47
C LEU A 361 7.98 -6.06 -12.95
N LEU A 362 7.41 -5.02 -13.57
CA LEU A 362 6.10 -4.46 -13.25
C LEU A 362 4.93 -5.21 -13.93
N ARG A 363 4.92 -6.55 -13.92
CA ARG A 363 3.77 -7.34 -14.41
C ARG A 363 2.67 -7.49 -13.34
N GLY A 364 2.35 -6.42 -12.60
CA GLY A 364 1.27 -6.38 -11.60
C GLY A 364 0.33 -5.18 -11.74
N ALA A 365 0.82 -4.04 -12.22
CA ALA A 365 0.00 -2.85 -12.44
C ALA A 365 -0.75 -2.95 -13.77
N ARG A 366 -1.95 -3.54 -13.78
CA ARG A 366 -2.88 -3.35 -14.90
C ARG A 366 -3.29 -1.86 -14.96
N LEU A 367 -3.26 -1.29 -16.16
CA LEU A 367 -4.04 -0.10 -16.50
C LEU A 367 -5.53 -0.37 -16.19
N PRO A 368 -6.25 0.56 -15.54
CA PRO A 368 -7.71 0.59 -15.54
C PRO A 368 -8.26 0.40 -16.96
N ALA A 369 -9.31 -0.41 -17.12
CA ALA A 369 -9.97 -0.63 -18.42
C ALA A 369 -10.41 0.69 -19.10
N VAL A 370 -10.64 1.74 -18.31
CA VAL A 370 -10.93 3.12 -18.73
C VAL A 370 -9.85 3.73 -19.63
N LEU A 371 -8.58 3.32 -19.50
CA LEU A 371 -7.47 3.85 -20.31
C LEU A 371 -7.30 3.12 -21.65
N ARG A 372 -8.14 2.13 -21.97
CA ARG A 372 -8.08 1.35 -23.23
C ARG A 372 -8.93 1.88 -24.38
N GLY A 373 -9.59 3.03 -24.21
CA GLY A 373 -10.22 3.76 -25.31
C GLY A 373 -11.74 3.63 -25.37
N ARG A 374 -12.36 4.82 -25.52
CA ARG A 374 -13.73 5.19 -25.89
C ARG A 374 -14.88 4.40 -25.25
N PRO A 375 -15.79 5.08 -24.50
CA PRO A 375 -17.06 4.46 -24.15
C PRO A 375 -17.78 4.11 -25.45
N ALA A 376 -18.23 2.85 -25.56
CA ALA A 376 -19.28 2.51 -26.48
C ALA A 376 -20.44 3.48 -26.18
N ARG A 377 -20.88 4.22 -27.21
CA ARG A 377 -22.10 5.01 -27.14
C ARG A 377 -23.23 4.05 -26.76
N ALA A 378 -23.62 4.05 -25.49
CA ALA A 378 -24.97 3.64 -25.13
C ALA A 378 -25.87 4.73 -25.70
N ALA A 379 -26.46 4.42 -26.86
CA ALA A 379 -27.41 5.27 -27.53
C ALA A 379 -28.56 5.59 -26.57
N GLN A 380 -28.94 6.86 -26.55
CA GLN A 380 -30.30 7.28 -26.24
C GLN A 380 -31.30 6.40 -26.99
N ALA A 381 -32.18 5.73 -26.25
CA ALA A 381 -33.49 5.32 -26.74
C ALA A 381 -34.42 5.10 -25.54
N ALA A 382 -35.37 6.04 -25.40
CA ALA A 382 -36.58 6.04 -24.58
C ALA A 382 -36.44 5.96 -23.04
#